data_AF-A0A9D9P0R9-F1
#
_entry.id   AF-A0A9D9P0R9-F1
#
_cell.length_a   1.000
_cell.length_b   1.000
_cell.length_c   1.000
_cell.angle_alpha   90.00
_cell.angle_beta   90.00
_cell.angle_gamma   90.00
#
_symmetry.space_group_name_H-M   'P 1'
#
loop_
_entity.id
_entity.type
_entity.pdbx_description
1 polymer ?
#
loop_
_entity_poly.entity_id
_entity_poly.type
_entity_poly.pdbx_seq_one_letter_code
_entity_poly.pdbx_strand_id
1 'polypeptide(L)'
;MATHGHAHGHELQRTWELAPADVLGSALRWMRSTAAALRRPLVIAAILFVIGIVAIVAFPLRQGFADRQAWTYVAAAFLYLMSTAAAAPALSTALRVARSHWRRPVNRASEIWAVTLVIPFLLYLLLLPTFPGTEDRLSIWFGWPLSPWLWGAILLLTLTGAGYLFAWFSSLP
;
A
#
# COMPACT_ATOMS: atom_id res chain seq x y z
N MET A 1 -38.64 -16.98 39.57
CA MET A 1 -38.78 -15.74 38.77
C MET A 1 -37.38 -15.35 38.36
N ALA A 2 -37.06 -15.51 37.07
CA ALA A 2 -35.72 -15.36 36.53
C ALA A 2 -35.43 -13.89 36.21
N THR A 3 -34.21 -13.43 36.54
CA THR A 3 -33.47 -12.42 35.79
C THR A 3 -31.97 -12.66 35.98
N HIS A 4 -31.42 -13.62 35.24
CA HIS A 4 -29.98 -13.63 34.96
C HIS A 4 -29.69 -12.45 34.04
N GLY A 5 -29.28 -11.32 34.62
CA GLY A 5 -28.69 -10.23 33.87
C GLY A 5 -27.35 -10.70 33.31
N HIS A 6 -27.32 -11.02 32.02
CA HIS A 6 -26.08 -11.14 31.26
C HIS A 6 -25.45 -9.74 31.15
N ALA A 7 -24.79 -9.30 32.22
CA ALA A 7 -23.82 -8.23 32.12
C ALA A 7 -22.65 -8.78 31.29
N HIS A 8 -22.60 -8.41 30.02
CA HIS A 8 -21.37 -8.50 29.24
C HIS A 8 -20.35 -7.54 29.84
N GLY A 9 -19.74 -7.96 30.95
CA GLY A 9 -18.59 -7.32 31.56
C GLY A 9 -17.41 -7.49 30.62
N HIS A 10 -17.29 -6.62 29.63
CA HIS A 10 -15.99 -6.24 29.12
C HIS A 10 -15.30 -5.42 30.23
N GLU A 11 -14.95 -6.06 31.34
CA GLU A 11 -13.90 -5.54 32.19
C GLU A 11 -12.72 -5.29 31.27
N LEU A 12 -12.26 -4.05 31.20
CA LEU A 12 -11.06 -3.68 30.46
C LEU A 12 -9.95 -4.57 31.00
N GLN A 13 -9.70 -5.68 30.29
CA GLN A 13 -8.74 -6.70 30.67
C GLN A 13 -7.47 -5.96 31.04
N ARG A 14 -7.04 -6.08 32.30
CA ARG A 14 -5.85 -5.40 32.80
C ARG A 14 -4.65 -5.95 32.04
N THR A 15 -4.31 -5.31 30.92
CA THR A 15 -3.31 -5.78 29.97
C THR A 15 -1.91 -5.89 30.59
N TRP A 16 -1.71 -5.32 31.78
CA TRP A 16 -0.50 -5.42 32.59
C TRP A 16 -0.38 -6.71 33.42
N GLU A 17 -1.44 -7.53 33.51
CA GLU A 17 -1.45 -8.82 34.22
C GLU A 17 -1.19 -10.02 33.29
N LEU A 18 -1.22 -9.81 31.97
CA LEU A 18 -1.01 -10.85 30.98
C LEU A 18 0.48 -11.08 30.71
N ALA A 19 0.93 -12.33 30.74
CA ALA A 19 2.27 -12.65 30.29
C ALA A 19 2.38 -12.40 28.77
N PRO A 20 3.56 -11.99 28.25
CA PRO A 20 3.76 -11.78 26.81
C PRO A 20 3.38 -12.99 25.95
N ALA A 21 3.56 -14.20 26.48
CA ALA A 21 3.19 -15.45 25.82
C ALA A 21 1.67 -15.59 25.63
N ASP A 22 0.87 -15.13 26.59
CA ASP A 22 -0.60 -15.20 26.53
C ASP A 22 -1.17 -14.20 25.51
N VAL A 23 -0.57 -13.01 25.44
CA VAL A 23 -0.89 -11.99 24.43
C VAL A 23 -0.54 -12.51 23.02
N LEU A 24 0.64 -13.11 22.85
CA LEU A 24 1.02 -13.69 21.55
C LEU A 24 0.10 -14.88 21.18
N GLY A 25 -0.17 -15.78 22.13
CA GLY A 25 -1.01 -16.95 21.89
C GLY A 25 -2.44 -16.56 21.51
N SER A 26 -3.02 -15.56 22.18
CA SER A 26 -4.34 -15.02 21.83
C SER A 26 -4.35 -14.33 20.47
N ALA A 27 -3.34 -13.51 20.16
CA ALA A 27 -3.19 -12.87 18.85
C ALA A 27 -3.06 -13.90 17.71
N LEU A 28 -2.25 -14.95 17.90
CA LEU A 28 -2.08 -16.01 16.90
C LEU A 28 -3.36 -16.82 16.69
N ARG A 29 -4.09 -17.16 17.76
CA ARG A 29 -5.40 -17.82 17.64
C ARG A 29 -6.37 -16.97 16.84
N TRP A 30 -6.46 -15.68 17.16
CA TRP A 30 -7.30 -14.72 16.45
C TRP A 30 -6.92 -14.58 14.98
N MET A 31 -5.62 -14.50 14.66
CA MET A 31 -5.15 -14.45 13.27
C MET A 31 -5.54 -15.71 12.50
N ARG A 32 -5.40 -16.91 13.10
CA ARG A 32 -5.75 -18.18 12.45
C ARG A 32 -7.25 -18.31 12.17
N SER A 33 -8.11 -17.97 13.14
CA SER A 33 -9.56 -18.00 12.93
C SER A 33 -10.01 -16.97 11.89
N THR A 34 -9.43 -15.77 11.94
CA THR A 34 -9.75 -14.70 10.99
C THR A 34 -9.27 -15.04 9.58
N ALA A 35 -8.08 -15.65 9.43
CA ALA A 35 -7.57 -16.09 8.14
C ALA A 35 -8.48 -17.14 7.48
N ALA A 36 -9.05 -18.07 8.26
CA ALA A 36 -9.99 -19.05 7.74
C ALA A 36 -11.27 -18.39 7.19
N ALA A 37 -11.80 -17.39 7.90
CA ALA A 37 -12.96 -16.62 7.46
C ALA A 37 -12.66 -15.76 6.22
N LEU A 38 -11.47 -15.15 6.17
CA LEU A 38 -11.06 -14.27 5.06
C LEU A 38 -10.53 -15.01 3.83
N ARG A 39 -10.36 -16.33 3.87
CA ARG A 39 -9.80 -17.09 2.73
C ARG A 39 -10.63 -16.93 1.45
N ARG A 40 -11.95 -17.04 1.53
CA ARG A 40 -12.84 -16.90 0.36
C ARG A 40 -12.77 -15.52 -0.28
N PRO A 41 -13.01 -14.40 0.45
CA PRO A 41 -12.90 -13.07 -0.13
C PRO A 41 -11.48 -12.76 -0.62
N LEU A 42 -10.44 -13.27 0.04
CA LEU A 42 -9.06 -13.10 -0.41
C LEU A 42 -8.82 -13.77 -1.78
N VAL A 43 -9.31 -14.99 -1.97
CA VAL A 43 -9.20 -15.68 -3.27
C VAL A 43 -9.96 -14.94 -4.36
N ILE A 44 -11.17 -14.45 -4.07
CA ILE A 44 -11.95 -13.65 -5.03
C ILE A 44 -11.20 -12.36 -5.38
N ALA A 45 -10.69 -11.64 -4.38
CA ALA A 45 -9.90 -10.43 -4.58
C ALA A 45 -8.63 -10.71 -5.40
N ALA A 46 -7.94 -11.83 -5.16
CA ALA A 46 -6.76 -12.23 -5.92
C ALA A 46 -7.10 -12.53 -7.40
N ILE A 47 -8.21 -13.22 -7.67
CA ILE A 47 -8.68 -13.48 -9.03
C ILE A 47 -9.04 -12.17 -9.74
N LEU A 48 -9.82 -11.31 -9.08
CA LEU A 48 -10.19 -10.00 -9.64
C LEU A 48 -8.97 -9.11 -9.87
N PHE A 49 -7.97 -9.18 -8.99
CA PHE A 49 -6.71 -8.48 -9.15
C PHE A 49 -5.97 -8.94 -10.41
N VAL A 50 -5.81 -10.25 -10.61
CA VAL A 50 -5.15 -10.81 -11.81
C VAL A 50 -5.91 -10.42 -13.08
N ILE A 51 -7.24 -10.55 -13.08
CA ILE A 51 -8.09 -10.14 -14.21
C ILE A 51 -7.92 -8.64 -14.48
N GLY A 52 -7.94 -7.82 -13.44
CA GLY A 52 -7.76 -6.37 -13.53
C GLY A 52 -6.41 -6.00 -14.14
N ILE A 53 -5.32 -6.61 -13.66
CA ILE A 53 -3.97 -6.40 -14.22
C ILE A 53 -3.92 -6.78 -15.69
N VAL A 54 -4.46 -7.95 -16.07
CA VAL A 54 -4.49 -8.39 -17.47
C VAL A 54 -5.31 -7.41 -18.32
N ALA A 55 -6.48 -6.97 -17.84
CA ALA A 55 -7.35 -6.07 -18.57
C ALA A 55 -6.68 -4.70 -18.84
N ILE A 56 -6.08 -4.09 -17.81
CA ILE A 56 -5.46 -2.77 -17.94
C ILE A 56 -4.13 -2.81 -18.68
N VAL A 57 -3.40 -3.94 -18.71
CA VAL A 57 -2.10 -4.04 -19.38
C VAL A 57 -2.22 -4.59 -20.81
N ALA A 58 -2.98 -5.66 -21.04
CA ALA A 58 -2.99 -6.35 -22.32
C ALA A 58 -3.67 -5.56 -23.45
N PHE A 59 -4.71 -4.77 -23.13
CA PHE A 59 -5.40 -3.94 -24.12
C PHE A 59 -4.50 -2.82 -24.68
N PRO A 60 -3.92 -1.91 -23.86
CA PRO A 60 -3.11 -0.81 -24.40
C PRO A 60 -1.83 -1.27 -25.09
N LEU A 61 -1.22 -2.37 -24.65
CA LEU A 61 -0.04 -2.93 -25.31
C LEU A 61 -0.30 -3.31 -26.78
N ARG A 62 -1.54 -3.71 -27.13
CA ARG A 62 -1.92 -4.04 -28.52
C ARG A 62 -2.14 -2.81 -29.39
N GLN A 63 -2.54 -1.68 -28.79
CA GLN A 63 -2.72 -0.40 -29.49
C GLN A 63 -1.39 0.34 -29.69
N GLY A 64 -0.35 -0.05 -28.94
CA GLY A 64 0.96 0.60 -28.95
C GLY A 64 1.03 1.84 -28.07
N PHE A 65 2.23 2.38 -27.90
CA PHE A 65 2.47 3.54 -27.02
C PHE A 65 2.10 4.88 -27.65
N ALA A 66 1.89 4.92 -28.97
CA ALA A 66 1.51 6.13 -29.69
C ALA A 66 0.05 6.53 -29.42
N ASP A 67 -0.85 5.56 -29.26
CA ASP A 67 -2.25 5.82 -28.90
C ASP A 67 -2.39 6.03 -27.39
N ARG A 68 -2.24 7.29 -26.97
CA ARG A 68 -2.34 7.68 -25.54
C ARG A 68 -3.71 7.40 -24.93
N GLN A 69 -4.78 7.36 -25.73
CA GLN A 69 -6.13 7.12 -25.22
C GLN A 69 -6.30 5.70 -24.68
N ALA A 70 -5.58 4.74 -25.26
CA ALA A 70 -5.58 3.36 -24.75
C ALA A 70 -4.98 3.25 -23.33
N TRP A 71 -4.05 4.15 -22.97
CA TRP A 71 -3.32 4.14 -21.69
C TRP A 71 -4.04 4.85 -20.54
N THR A 72 -5.16 5.52 -20.80
CA THR A 72 -5.84 6.37 -19.82
C THR A 72 -6.30 5.59 -18.58
N TYR A 73 -6.76 4.34 -18.74
CA TYR A 73 -7.16 3.49 -17.61
C TYR A 73 -5.96 3.03 -16.76
N VAL A 74 -4.79 2.83 -17.37
CA VAL A 74 -3.54 2.54 -16.65
C VAL A 74 -3.14 3.75 -15.81
N ALA A 75 -3.20 4.95 -16.39
CA ALA A 75 -2.94 6.19 -15.68
C ALA A 75 -3.94 6.44 -14.52
N ALA A 76 -5.23 6.16 -14.73
CA ALA A 76 -6.24 6.27 -13.70
C ALA A 76 -5.97 5.30 -12.53
N ALA A 77 -5.64 4.04 -12.82
CA ALA A 77 -5.26 3.06 -11.81
C ALA A 77 -4.01 3.49 -11.04
N PHE A 78 -2.99 4.00 -11.74
CA PHE A 78 -1.80 4.58 -11.12
C PHE A 78 -2.15 5.72 -10.15
N LEU A 79 -2.95 6.71 -10.58
CA LEU A 79 -3.32 7.85 -9.75
C LEU A 79 -4.16 7.44 -8.53
N TYR A 80 -5.09 6.51 -8.71
CA TYR A 80 -5.91 5.96 -7.63
C TYR A 80 -5.06 5.22 -6.58
N LEU A 81 -4.11 4.41 -7.01
CA LEU A 81 -3.21 3.70 -6.10
C LEU A 81 -2.25 4.68 -5.40
N MET A 82 -1.75 5.69 -6.12
CA MET A 82 -0.90 6.72 -5.53
C MET A 82 -1.64 7.52 -4.45
N SER A 83 -2.91 7.90 -4.68
CA SER A 83 -3.67 8.68 -3.70
C SER A 83 -3.94 7.93 -2.38
N THR A 84 -3.89 6.60 -2.40
CA THR A 84 -4.17 5.76 -1.23
C THR A 84 -2.91 5.19 -0.59
N ALA A 85 -1.90 4.80 -1.38
CA ALA A 85 -0.69 4.14 -0.88
C ALA A 85 0.47 5.11 -0.61
N ALA A 86 0.58 6.24 -1.32
CA ALA A 86 1.74 7.14 -1.19
C ALA A 86 1.83 7.81 0.19
N ALA A 87 0.69 7.98 0.87
CA ALA A 87 0.66 8.55 2.21
C ALA A 87 1.19 7.59 3.29
N ALA A 88 1.28 6.29 3.03
CA ALA A 88 1.60 5.32 4.07
C ALA A 88 3.02 5.48 4.69
N PRO A 89 4.11 5.57 3.90
CA PRO A 89 5.44 5.84 4.46
C PRO A 89 5.52 7.18 5.20
N ALA A 90 4.83 8.20 4.68
CA ALA A 90 4.77 9.53 5.29
C ALA A 90 4.03 9.49 6.64
N LEU A 91 2.88 8.81 6.72
CA LEU A 91 2.10 8.65 7.94
C LEU A 91 2.89 7.92 9.02
N SER A 92 3.55 6.81 8.68
CA SER A 92 4.39 6.08 9.63
C SER A 92 5.52 6.96 10.19
N THR A 93 6.14 7.75 9.33
CA THR A 93 7.22 8.68 9.71
C THR A 93 6.69 9.82 10.58
N ALA A 94 5.58 10.45 10.19
CA ALA A 94 4.97 11.56 10.92
C ALA A 94 4.60 11.18 12.35
N LEU A 95 4.02 9.99 12.56
CA LEU A 95 3.66 9.51 13.90
C LEU A 95 4.88 9.20 14.77
N ARG A 96 6.02 8.81 14.17
CA ARG A 96 7.29 8.65 14.89
C ARG A 96 7.87 10.01 15.29
N VAL A 97 7.88 10.97 14.37
CA VAL A 97 8.35 12.34 14.63
C VAL A 97 7.51 13.02 15.71
N ALA A 98 6.19 12.88 15.64
CA ALA A 98 5.26 13.40 16.63
C ALA A 98 5.32 12.68 17.99
N ARG A 99 6.09 11.58 18.11
CA ARG A 99 6.17 10.73 19.31
C ARG A 99 4.79 10.29 19.82
N SER A 100 3.87 10.00 18.90
CA SER A 100 2.50 9.66 19.25
C SER A 100 2.41 8.36 20.06
N HIS A 101 1.62 8.37 21.14
CA HIS A 101 1.40 7.19 22.01
C HIS A 101 0.64 6.07 21.30
N TRP A 102 -0.20 6.40 20.32
CA TRP A 102 -1.02 5.45 19.55
C TRP A 102 -0.37 5.04 18.22
N ARG A 103 0.91 5.38 18.02
CA ARG A 103 1.64 5.08 16.77
C ARG A 103 1.78 3.59 16.46
N ARG A 104 1.86 2.72 17.47
CA ARG A 104 2.20 1.29 17.28
C ARG A 104 1.23 0.56 16.32
N PRO A 105 -0.10 0.56 16.56
CA PRO A 105 -1.04 -0.10 15.66
C PRO A 105 -1.12 0.57 14.29
N VAL A 106 -1.10 1.91 14.25
CA VAL A 106 -1.25 2.67 13.00
C VAL A 106 -0.04 2.53 12.10
N ASN A 107 1.16 2.59 12.65
CA ASN A 107 2.40 2.40 11.90
C ASN A 107 2.47 1.00 11.30
N ARG A 108 2.05 -0.04 12.05
CA ARG A 108 2.08 -1.40 11.51
C ARG A 108 1.12 -1.56 10.33
N ALA A 109 -0.09 -1.02 10.44
CA ALA A 109 -1.06 -1.06 9.35
C ALA A 109 -0.59 -0.25 8.12
N SER A 110 -0.05 0.95 8.34
CA SER A 110 0.45 1.79 7.25
C SER A 110 1.66 1.18 6.56
N GLU A 111 2.59 0.57 7.30
CA GLU A 111 3.78 -0.08 6.72
C GLU A 111 3.44 -1.32 5.90
N ILE A 112 2.46 -2.12 6.35
CA ILE A 112 1.94 -3.23 5.54
C ILE A 112 1.29 -2.69 4.26
N TRP A 113 0.51 -1.61 4.37
CA TRP A 113 -0.11 -0.97 3.20
C TRP A 113 0.91 -0.35 2.24
N ALA A 114 2.05 0.14 2.75
CA ALA A 114 3.10 0.72 1.94
C ALA A 114 3.72 -0.29 0.94
N VAL A 115 3.66 -1.60 1.22
CA VAL A 115 4.09 -2.66 0.30
C VAL A 115 3.37 -2.58 -1.05
N THR A 116 2.10 -2.12 -1.05
CA THR A 116 1.28 -1.92 -2.25
C THR A 116 1.90 -0.95 -3.24
N LEU A 117 2.82 -0.06 -2.82
CA LEU A 117 3.51 0.92 -3.69
C LEU A 117 4.29 0.30 -4.84
N VAL A 118 4.64 -0.98 -4.76
CA VAL A 118 5.23 -1.70 -5.89
C VAL A 118 4.34 -1.66 -7.13
N ILE A 119 3.02 -1.68 -6.97
CA ILE A 119 2.07 -1.69 -8.08
C ILE A 119 2.11 -0.35 -8.83
N PRO A 120 1.86 0.82 -8.23
CA PRO A 120 1.96 2.09 -8.94
C PRO A 120 3.39 2.37 -9.46
N PHE A 121 4.44 1.86 -8.80
CA PHE A 121 5.79 1.94 -9.36
C PHE A 121 5.91 1.18 -10.70
N LEU A 122 5.41 -0.06 -10.77
CA LEU A 122 5.40 -0.84 -12.01
C LEU A 122 4.50 -0.19 -13.09
N LEU A 123 3.32 0.32 -12.71
CA LEU A 123 2.44 1.03 -13.64
C LEU A 123 3.09 2.31 -14.17
N TYR A 124 3.86 3.02 -13.35
CA TYR A 124 4.63 4.18 -13.80
C TYR A 124 5.67 3.80 -14.85
N LEU A 125 6.45 2.73 -14.61
CA LEU A 125 7.42 2.24 -15.60
C LEU A 125 6.75 1.89 -16.92
N LEU A 126 5.55 1.32 -16.87
CA LEU A 126 4.76 1.00 -18.04
C LEU A 126 4.24 2.26 -18.77
N LEU A 127 3.93 3.33 -18.04
CA LEU A 127 3.47 4.60 -18.60
C LEU A 127 4.59 5.46 -19.18
N LEU A 128 5.86 5.23 -18.79
CA LEU A 128 7.00 6.03 -19.24
C LEU A 128 7.04 6.29 -20.76
N PRO A 129 6.84 5.29 -21.64
CA PRO A 129 6.94 5.50 -23.08
C PRO A 129 5.75 6.28 -23.68
N THR A 130 4.66 6.46 -22.91
CA THR A 130 3.48 7.23 -23.34
C THR A 130 3.68 8.73 -23.18
N PHE A 131 4.65 9.14 -22.36
CA PHE A 131 4.86 10.54 -22.04
C PHE A 131 5.38 11.30 -23.27
N PRO A 132 4.85 12.52 -23.50
CA PRO A 132 5.33 13.34 -24.60
C PRO A 132 6.80 13.70 -24.38
N GLY A 133 7.57 13.72 -25.46
CA GLY A 133 8.95 14.24 -25.45
C GLY A 133 9.01 15.66 -24.90
N THR A 134 10.13 15.98 -24.27
CA THR A 134 10.37 17.29 -23.63
C THR A 134 11.24 18.22 -24.47
N GLU A 135 11.61 17.80 -25.68
CA GLU A 135 12.32 18.63 -26.66
C GLU A 135 11.51 19.91 -26.89
N ASP A 136 12.19 21.06 -26.77
CA ASP A 136 11.64 22.42 -26.91
C ASP A 136 10.57 22.87 -25.89
N ARG A 137 10.39 22.15 -24.79
CA ARG A 137 9.50 22.59 -23.70
C ARG A 137 10.30 23.25 -22.58
N LEU A 138 9.86 24.44 -22.16
CA LEU A 138 10.33 25.09 -20.93
C LEU A 138 10.04 24.14 -19.75
N SER A 139 11.07 23.45 -19.28
CA SER A 139 10.98 22.55 -18.13
C SER A 139 11.71 23.15 -16.94
N ILE A 140 11.17 22.94 -15.73
CA ILE A 140 11.84 23.31 -14.47
C ILE A 140 13.17 22.56 -14.26
N TRP A 141 13.46 21.58 -15.12
CA TRP A 141 14.63 20.73 -15.07
C TRP A 141 15.76 21.23 -15.99
N PHE A 142 15.65 22.43 -16.56
CA PHE A 142 16.72 23.12 -17.30
C PHE A 142 17.45 22.26 -18.35
N GLY A 143 16.73 21.41 -19.09
CA GLY A 143 17.31 20.55 -20.13
C GLY A 143 18.09 19.34 -19.61
N TRP A 144 17.93 18.97 -18.32
CA TRP A 144 18.52 17.75 -17.80
C TRP A 144 18.06 16.50 -18.57
N PRO A 145 18.97 15.55 -18.83
CA PRO A 145 18.65 14.35 -19.59
C PRO A 145 17.53 13.55 -18.91
N LEU A 146 16.62 13.03 -19.73
CA LEU A 146 15.51 12.17 -19.28
C LEU A 146 14.56 12.83 -18.26
N SER A 147 14.66 14.14 -18.05
CA SER A 147 13.75 14.86 -17.16
C SER A 147 12.43 15.15 -17.87
N PRO A 148 11.28 15.06 -17.18
CA PRO A 148 11.07 14.79 -15.75
C PRO A 148 11.03 13.29 -15.38
N TRP A 149 11.11 12.39 -16.36
CA TRP A 149 10.86 10.96 -16.18
C TRP A 149 11.82 10.31 -15.18
N LEU A 150 13.11 10.66 -15.25
CA LEU A 150 14.12 10.15 -14.32
C LEU A 150 13.79 10.50 -12.87
N TRP A 151 13.41 11.76 -12.61
CA TRP A 151 13.07 12.22 -11.26
C TRP A 151 11.80 11.55 -10.72
N GLY A 152 10.81 11.34 -11.59
CA GLY A 152 9.62 10.57 -11.24
C GLY A 152 9.96 9.11 -10.89
N ALA A 153 10.84 8.47 -11.66
CA ALA A 153 11.30 7.11 -11.39
C ALA A 153 12.06 7.01 -10.06
N ILE A 154 12.98 7.95 -9.80
CA ILE A 154 13.73 8.02 -8.53
C ILE A 154 12.78 8.23 -7.35
N LEU A 155 11.82 9.16 -7.47
CA LEU A 155 10.84 9.43 -6.42
C LEU A 155 10.02 8.18 -6.09
N LEU A 156 9.50 7.49 -7.12
CA LEU A 156 8.69 6.29 -6.89
C LEU A 156 9.52 5.12 -6.37
N LEU A 157 10.74 4.94 -6.88
CA LEU A 157 11.65 3.90 -6.40
C LEU A 157 11.99 4.11 -4.92
N THR A 158 12.37 5.34 -4.55
CA THR A 158 12.72 5.67 -3.16
C THR A 158 11.51 5.61 -2.24
N LEU A 159 10.33 6.07 -2.67
CA LEU A 159 9.09 5.99 -1.88
C LEU A 159 8.67 4.52 -1.66
N THR A 160 8.72 3.70 -2.71
CA THR A 160 8.46 2.26 -2.62
C THR A 160 9.48 1.59 -1.70
N GLY A 161 10.77 1.86 -1.92
CA GLY A 161 11.86 1.35 -1.09
C GLY A 161 11.70 1.71 0.39
N ALA A 162 11.32 2.94 0.70
CA ALA A 162 11.03 3.38 2.07
C ALA A 162 9.88 2.58 2.70
N GLY A 163 8.81 2.32 1.95
CA GLY A 163 7.71 1.46 2.39
C GLY A 163 8.18 0.05 2.79
N TYR A 164 8.94 -0.60 1.90
CA TYR A 164 9.50 -1.93 2.16
C TYR A 164 10.50 -1.93 3.33
N LEU A 165 11.37 -0.92 3.41
CA LEU A 165 12.33 -0.79 4.51
C LEU A 165 11.60 -0.65 5.85
N PHE A 166 10.55 0.18 5.93
CA PHE A 166 9.80 0.30 7.19
C PHE A 166 9.07 -0.98 7.58
N ALA A 167 8.45 -1.66 6.61
CA ALA A 167 7.81 -2.96 6.85
C ALA A 167 8.82 -4.01 7.31
N TRP A 168 10.01 -4.02 6.73
CA TRP A 168 11.12 -4.88 7.14
C TRP A 168 11.57 -4.56 8.57
N PHE A 169 11.88 -3.31 8.88
CA PHE A 169 12.33 -2.90 10.21
C PHE A 169 11.30 -3.19 11.30
N SER A 170 10.01 -3.06 11.01
CA SER A 170 8.98 -3.40 12.00
C SER A 170 8.73 -4.90 12.14
N SER A 171 9.25 -5.73 11.23
CA SER A 171 9.18 -7.19 11.33
C SER A 171 10.31 -7.80 12.18
N LEU A 172 11.36 -7.03 12.46
CA LEU A 172 12.44 -7.45 13.34
C LEU A 172 11.95 -7.56 14.81
N PRO A 173 12.41 -8.58 15.55
CA PRO A 173 12.02 -8.81 16.95
C PRO A 173 12.56 -7.76 17.92
#